data_AF-A0A021X2C0-F1
#
_entry.id   AF-A0A021X2C0-F1
#
_cell.length_a   1.000
_cell.length_b   1.000
_cell.length_c   1.000
_cell.angle_alpha   90.00
_cell.angle_beta   90.00
_cell.angle_gamma   90.00
#
_symmetry.space_group_name_H-M   'P 1'
#
loop_
_entity.id
_entity.type
_entity.pdbx_description
1 polymer ?
#
loop_
_entity_poly.entity_id
_entity_poly.type
_entity_poly.pdbx_seq_one_letter_code
_entity_poly.pdbx_strand_id
1 'polypeptide(L)' 'MKHKVILHERAEAELFDLYRHLADIDKAGPVVAWNYASGIRQFIAELAEFPKRGTVREDNVRGLRIIGYRPA' A
#
# COMPACT_ATOMS: atom_id res chain seq x y z
N MET A 1 -5.85 -9.06 19.83
CA MET A 1 -6.52 -9.81 18.75
C MET A 1 -5.73 -9.53 17.48
N LYS A 2 -5.17 -10.54 16.80
CA LYS A 2 -4.36 -10.32 15.59
C LYS A 2 -5.31 -10.37 14.39
N HIS A 3 -5.47 -9.25 13.68
CA HIS A 3 -6.26 -9.24 12.45
C HIS A 3 -5.46 -9.86 11.30
N LYS A 4 -6.15 -10.37 10.29
CA LYS A 4 -5.52 -10.80 9.04
C LYS A 4 -5.83 -9.77 7.97
N VAL A 5 -4.79 -9.28 7.30
CA VAL A 5 -4.95 -8.43 6.12
C VAL A 5 -5.20 -9.33 4.91
N ILE A 6 -6.26 -9.02 4.16
CA ILE A 6 -6.58 -9.67 2.89
C ILE A 6 -6.47 -8.58 1.82
N LEU A 7 -5.57 -8.78 0.87
CA LEU A 7 -5.43 -7.90 -0.28
C LEU A 7 -6.41 -8.36 -1.36
N HIS A 8 -7.19 -7.41 -1.88
CA HIS A 8 -7.99 -7.65 -3.07
C HIS A 8 -7.07 -7.85 -4.28
N GLU A 9 -7.42 -8.74 -5.21
CA GLU A 9 -6.57 -9.06 -6.38
C GLU A 9 -6.18 -7.81 -7.19
N ARG A 10 -7.12 -6.88 -7.38
CA ARG A 10 -6.84 -5.57 -8.00
C ARG A 10 -5.79 -4.75 -7.25
N ALA A 11 -5.78 -4.77 -5.92
CA ALA A 11 -4.79 -4.04 -5.14
C ALA A 11 -3.39 -4.68 -5.27
N GLU A 12 -3.31 -6.01 -5.42
CA GLU A 12 -2.04 -6.69 -5.70
C GLU A 12 -1.54 -6.36 -7.12
N ALA A 13 -2.44 -6.29 -8.11
CA ALA A 13 -2.10 -5.84 -9.45
C ALA A 13 -1.62 -4.37 -9.47
N GLU A 14 -2.27 -3.48 -8.73
CA GLU A 14 -1.86 -2.06 -8.60
C GLU A 14 -0.45 -1.91 -8.02
N LEU A 15 -0.07 -2.74 -7.03
CA LEU A 15 1.29 -2.76 -6.50
C LEU A 15 2.32 -3.24 -7.54
N PHE A 16 1.95 -4.20 -8.37
CA PHE A 16 2.81 -4.68 -9.45
C PHE A 16 2.97 -3.63 -10.55
N ASP A 17 1.89 -2.96 -10.94
CA ASP A 17 1.92 -1.87 -11.92
C ASP A 17 2.74 -0.69 -11.42
N LEU A 18 2.65 -0.36 -10.13
CA LEU A 18 3.50 0.64 -9.48
C LEU A 18 4.99 0.26 -9.59
N TYR A 19 5.35 -1.00 -9.29
CA TYR A 19 6.71 -1.49 -9.47
C TYR A 19 7.17 -1.33 -10.92
N ARG A 20 6.39 -1.82 -11.90
CA ARG A 20 6.73 -1.72 -13.33
C ARG A 20 6.91 -0.28 -13.76
N HIS A 21 6.05 0.62 -13.26
CA HIS A 21 6.14 2.03 -13.56
C HIS A 21 7.46 2.60 -13.04
N LEU A 22 7.81 2.37 -11.77
CA LEU A 22 9.01 2.94 -11.15
C LEU A 22 10.32 2.28 -11.60
N ALA A 23 10.28 1.00 -11.99
CA ALA A 23 11.45 0.21 -12.37
C ALA A 23 12.10 0.65 -13.68
N ASP A 24 11.37 1.46 -14.47
CA ASP A 24 11.93 2.16 -15.61
C ASP A 24 13.21 2.91 -15.22
N ILE A 25 14.26 2.78 -16.03
CA ILE A 25 15.57 3.36 -15.78
C ILE A 25 15.54 4.89 -15.83
N ASP A 26 14.64 5.46 -16.63
CA ASP A 26 14.42 6.90 -16.73
C ASP A 26 13.66 7.47 -15.53
N LYS A 27 13.22 6.60 -14.60
CA LYS A 27 12.54 6.99 -13.36
C LYS A 27 13.42 6.72 -12.15
N ALA A 28 13.14 5.63 -11.42
CA ALA A 28 13.83 5.31 -10.18
C ALA A 28 14.79 4.11 -10.34
N GLY A 29 14.63 3.33 -11.42
CA GLY A 29 15.35 2.09 -11.62
C GLY A 29 14.82 0.93 -10.75
N PRO A 30 15.21 -0.30 -11.08
CA PRO A 30 14.58 -1.51 -10.55
C PRO A 30 14.79 -1.71 -9.04
N VAL A 31 15.97 -1.36 -8.51
CA VAL A 31 16.28 -1.52 -7.08
C VAL A 31 15.42 -0.59 -6.23
N VAL A 32 15.28 0.67 -6.63
CA VAL A 32 14.46 1.65 -5.89
C VAL A 32 12.99 1.28 -5.98
N ALA A 33 12.51 0.89 -7.17
CA ALA A 33 11.14 0.44 -7.38
C ALA A 33 10.78 -0.77 -6.51
N TRP A 34 11.67 -1.77 -6.46
CA TRP A 34 11.50 -2.95 -5.61
C TRP A 34 11.40 -2.57 -4.14
N ASN A 35 12.32 -1.73 -3.66
CA ASN A 35 12.33 -1.28 -2.26
C ASN A 35 11.06 -0.50 -1.90
N TYR A 36 10.56 0.32 -2.81
CA TYR A 36 9.35 1.10 -2.60
C TYR A 36 8.09 0.22 -2.53
N ALA A 37 7.89 -0.65 -3.53
CA ALA A 37 6.76 -1.58 -3.56
C ALA A 37 6.78 -2.56 -2.37
N SER A 38 7.95 -3.10 -2.04
CA SER A 38 8.12 -3.98 -0.88
C SER A 38 7.82 -3.26 0.43
N GLY A 39 8.23 -2.00 0.54
CA GLY A 39 7.93 -1.17 1.70
C GLY A 39 6.44 -0.89 1.87
N ILE A 40 5.68 -0.70 0.78
CA ILE A 40 4.21 -0.59 0.84
C ILE A 40 3.60 -1.92 1.32
N ARG A 41 4.05 -3.06 0.80
CA ARG A 41 3.56 -4.39 1.25
C ARG A 41 3.80 -4.61 2.74
N GLN A 42 4.97 -4.23 3.24
CA GLN A 42 5.28 -4.31 4.67
C GLN A 42 4.36 -3.40 5.50
N PHE A 43 4.18 -2.16 5.07
CA PHE A 43 3.30 -1.20 5.73
C PHE A 43 1.83 -1.69 5.79
N ILE A 44 1.34 -2.29 4.70
CA ILE A 44 0.00 -2.90 4.66
C ILE A 44 -0.09 -4.05 5.69
N ALA A 45 0.97 -4.87 5.82
CA ALA A 45 0.98 -5.98 6.78
C ALA A 45 0.89 -5.51 8.24
N GLU A 46 1.45 -4.35 8.59
CA GLU A 46 1.36 -3.75 9.94
C GLU A 46 -0.08 -3.39 10.35
N LEU A 47 -1.00 -3.22 9.38
CA LEU A 47 -2.42 -2.97 9.68
C LEU A 47 -3.10 -4.14 10.39
N ALA A 48 -2.51 -5.34 10.34
CA ALA A 48 -2.94 -6.49 11.14
C ALA A 48 -2.91 -6.19 12.66
N GLU A 49 -1.97 -5.36 13.10
CA GLU A 49 -1.79 -4.98 14.50
C GLU A 49 -2.60 -3.73 14.85
N PHE A 50 -2.63 -2.74 13.95
CA PHE A 50 -3.33 -1.47 14.15
C PHE A 50 -4.34 -1.17 13.03
N PRO A 51 -5.46 -1.91 12.94
CA PRO A 51 -6.40 -1.84 11.81
C PRO A 51 -7.16 -0.53 11.70
N LYS A 52 -7.12 0.31 12.74
CA LYS A 52 -7.79 1.62 12.78
C LYS A 52 -6.87 2.80 12.42
N ARG A 53 -5.63 2.55 11.98
CA ARG A 53 -4.75 3.62 11.44
C ARG A 53 -5.40 4.27 10.21
N GLY A 54 -5.04 5.52 9.96
CA GLY A 54 -5.60 6.31 8.85
C GLY A 54 -6.89 7.06 9.22
N THR A 55 -7.24 8.03 8.38
CA THR A 55 -8.40 8.89 8.53
C THR A 55 -9.62 8.21 7.94
N VAL A 56 -10.75 8.24 8.66
CA VAL A 56 -12.03 7.78 8.10
C VAL A 56 -12.42 8.71 6.97
N ARG A 57 -12.70 8.13 5.81
CA ARG A 57 -13.25 8.87 4.68
C ARG A 57 -14.77 8.82 4.80
N GLU A 58 -15.34 9.95 5.21
CA GLU A 58 -16.78 10.14 5.33
C GLU A 58 -17.39 10.32 3.93
N ASP A 59 -17.56 9.21 3.21
CA ASP A 59 -18.24 9.18 1.90
C ASP A 59 -19.20 7.98 1.79
N ASN A 60 -19.59 7.63 0.57
CA ASN A 60 -20.56 6.56 0.30
C ASN A 60 -20.07 5.16 0.73
N VAL A 61 -18.78 4.96 1.01
CA VAL A 61 -18.23 3.66 1.41
C VAL A 61 -18.03 3.60 2.92
N ARG A 62 -19.01 2.99 3.61
CA ARG A 62 -18.98 2.87 5.07
C ARG A 62 -17.72 2.16 5.54
N GLY A 63 -16.97 2.82 6.43
CA GLY A 63 -15.77 2.27 7.06
C GLY A 63 -14.49 2.38 6.23
N LEU A 64 -14.53 3.05 5.08
CA LEU A 64 -13.34 3.34 4.28
C LEU A 64 -12.36 4.23 5.07
N ARG A 65 -11.08 3.89 4.99
CA ARG A 65 -9.99 4.67 5.60
C ARG A 65 -8.92 4.98 4.56
N ILE A 66 -8.37 6.18 4.65
CA ILE A 66 -7.20 6.60 3.86
C ILE A 66 -6.00 6.71 4.80
N ILE A 67 -4.89 6.14 4.38
CA ILE A 67 -3.63 6.18 5.11
C ILE A 67 -2.49 6.47 4.13
N GLY A 68 -1.62 7.42 4.49
CA GLY A 68 -0.44 7.75 3.69
C GLY A 68 0.70 6.76 3.92
N TYR A 69 1.37 6.36 2.85
CA TYR A 69 2.63 5.61 2.92
C TYR A 69 3.81 6.56 2.83
N ARG A 70 4.54 6.70 3.95
CA ARG A 70 5.58 7.71 4.21
C ARG A 70 5.06 9.16 4.15
N PRO A 71 5.66 10.09 4.90
CA PRO A 71 5.42 11.52 4.69
C PRO A 71 5.95 11.93 3.31
N ALA A 72 5.24 12.84 2.65
CA ALA A 72 5.70 13.53 1.44
C ALA A 72 6.81 14.53 1.79
#